data_AF-A0A3E0NLL6-F1
#
_entry.id   AF-A0A3E0NLL6-F1
#
_cell.length_a   1.000
_cell.length_b   1.000
_cell.length_c   1.000
_cell.angle_alpha   90.00
_cell.angle_beta   90.00
_cell.angle_gamma   90.00
#
_symmetry.space_group_name_H-M   'P 1'
#
loop_
_entity.id
_entity.type
_entity.pdbx_description
1 polymer ?
#
loop_
_entity_poly.entity_id
_entity_poly.type
_entity_poly.pdbx_seq_one_letter_code
_entity_poly.pdbx_strand_id
1 'polypeptide(L)'
;MDRAGFRLHRLPGDQGPRRLPRHLHRHRPHRGTAAAGRHPAGAARAAASLRTLVDRAQARPHAAQEPPPSHPSGRRARWLERWLERWFEGKWEWALGALSTTSTTTTATTAGEAARRARDCFSPQQRQWLGALREDLHRHPELSLHEQRTADRLERALRELGAADVRRIAGTGVVARIPGRSREVLPPVAVRGDIDALPIQEETGLAYASEVAGVMHACGHDVHASWAVGAAMLLLQEPACGDVLVVLQPAEEIGTGALEVLRSGALDDVAAIFGAHVDRRWEVGQVVVQEGPLAAATDEFDVVLTGGGGHGARPHLTRDPIVAGAALVQALQTLVSRRVDPGEPAVVTVGSFQGGAAANVIPERVELRGTLRSCSPLVRQQLIDELRQLSQDVARAHRVDAEVRLHGGTPPIVNPAPATGWARVAATRLLGAQALVPMPEVNMGGEDFAFYLERTAGCFVRVGAREPGGEVIGAHTPRFHADLGALWVGSALLAETAREASRALSSPGSDG
;
A
#
# COMPACT_ATOMS: atom_id res chain seq x y z
N MET A 1 -25.85 -12.41 -51.18
CA MET A 1 -25.62 -11.98 -52.58
C MET A 1 -24.75 -10.75 -52.47
N ASP A 2 -23.44 -10.68 -52.75
CA ASP A 2 -22.41 -11.51 -53.41
C ASP A 2 -21.08 -11.19 -52.67
N ARG A 3 -20.22 -12.10 -52.22
CA ARG A 3 -19.32 -13.08 -52.88
C ARG A 3 -18.39 -12.52 -53.98
N ALA A 4 -17.17 -12.14 -53.56
CA ALA A 4 -15.90 -12.32 -54.28
C ALA A 4 -14.78 -12.33 -53.20
N GLY A 5 -13.74 -13.16 -53.17
CA GLY A 5 -13.18 -14.10 -54.14
C GLY A 5 -11.65 -14.12 -53.91
N PHE A 6 -11.15 -15.22 -53.33
CA PHE A 6 -9.76 -15.55 -52.97
C PHE A 6 -8.69 -15.26 -54.04
N ARG A 7 -7.43 -15.06 -53.61
CA ARG A 7 -6.22 -15.67 -54.24
C ARG A 7 -5.04 -15.82 -53.27
N LEU A 8 -4.66 -17.08 -53.03
CA LEU A 8 -3.42 -17.55 -52.40
C LEU A 8 -2.29 -17.59 -53.45
N HIS A 9 -1.06 -17.24 -53.07
CA HIS A 9 0.15 -17.58 -53.83
C HIS A 9 1.02 -18.58 -53.05
N ARG A 10 1.28 -19.73 -53.71
CA ARG A 10 2.21 -20.79 -53.30
C ARG A 10 3.66 -20.47 -53.71
N LEU A 11 4.59 -20.98 -52.91
CA LEU A 11 6.03 -21.15 -53.14
C LEU A 11 6.35 -22.13 -54.29
N PRO A 12 7.58 -22.06 -54.81
CA PRO A 12 8.45 -23.23 -55.06
C PRO A 12 9.80 -23.04 -54.32
N GLY A 13 10.54 -24.02 -53.79
CA GLY A 13 10.84 -25.41 -54.15
C GLY A 13 12.38 -25.56 -54.00
N ASP A 14 12.85 -26.15 -52.90
CA ASP A 14 13.56 -27.44 -52.82
C ASP A 14 14.97 -27.51 -53.47
N GLN A 15 16.03 -27.66 -52.65
CA GLN A 15 17.22 -28.44 -52.96
C GLN A 15 17.86 -29.00 -51.67
N GLY A 16 18.10 -30.31 -51.69
CA GLY A 16 18.46 -31.17 -50.56
C GLY A 16 19.94 -31.17 -50.11
N PRO A 17 20.36 -32.22 -49.34
CA PRO A 17 21.36 -32.09 -48.28
C PRO A 17 22.77 -32.55 -48.66
N ARG A 18 23.80 -31.98 -48.02
CA ARG A 18 25.19 -32.49 -48.07
C ARG A 18 25.64 -33.01 -46.69
N ARG A 19 26.16 -34.24 -46.69
CA ARG A 19 26.73 -34.98 -45.56
C ARG A 19 28.21 -34.63 -45.28
N LEU A 20 28.57 -34.87 -44.01
CA LEU A 20 29.85 -34.84 -43.28
C LEU A 20 31.12 -35.39 -43.98
N PRO A 21 32.30 -35.14 -43.38
CA PRO A 21 33.01 -36.21 -42.63
C PRO A 21 33.56 -35.72 -41.26
N ARG A 22 33.33 -36.42 -40.14
CA ARG A 22 34.17 -37.46 -39.51
C ARG A 22 35.67 -37.12 -39.37
N HIS A 23 36.11 -36.83 -38.15
CA HIS A 23 37.45 -37.17 -37.68
C HIS A 23 37.39 -37.86 -36.30
N LEU A 24 38.09 -39.00 -36.25
CA LEU A 24 38.37 -39.88 -35.12
C LEU A 24 39.82 -39.66 -34.69
N HIS A 25 40.07 -39.59 -33.38
CA HIS A 25 41.28 -40.08 -32.67
C HIS A 25 41.16 -39.67 -31.19
N ARG A 26 41.66 -40.38 -30.18
CA ARG A 26 42.04 -41.78 -29.91
C ARG A 26 42.36 -41.77 -28.40
N HIS A 27 41.97 -42.82 -27.69
CA HIS A 27 42.35 -43.09 -26.29
C HIS A 27 43.85 -42.92 -25.96
N ARG A 28 44.15 -42.55 -24.70
CA ARG A 28 44.87 -43.46 -23.79
C ARG A 28 44.64 -43.17 -22.29
N PRO A 29 44.63 -44.20 -21.42
CA PRO A 29 44.36 -44.11 -19.98
C PRO A 29 45.62 -44.39 -19.11
N HIS A 30 45.53 -44.19 -17.79
CA HIS A 30 46.19 -44.97 -16.72
C HIS A 30 45.58 -44.54 -15.36
N ARG A 31 44.89 -45.41 -14.59
CA ARG A 31 45.38 -46.36 -13.53
C ARG A 31 46.26 -45.67 -12.49
N GLY A 32 46.14 -45.84 -11.18
CA GLY A 32 45.31 -46.62 -10.22
C GLY A 32 45.48 -45.89 -8.86
N THR A 33 44.95 -46.25 -7.69
CA THR A 33 44.56 -47.48 -7.00
C THR A 33 43.73 -47.01 -5.78
N ALA A 34 42.52 -47.53 -5.47
CA ALA A 34 42.27 -48.67 -4.57
C ALA A 34 43.22 -48.76 -3.35
N ALA A 35 42.82 -48.95 -2.09
CA ALA A 35 41.52 -49.19 -1.48
C ALA A 35 41.63 -49.05 0.07
N ALA A 36 40.48 -48.74 0.70
CA ALA A 36 39.91 -49.33 1.91
C ALA A 36 40.76 -49.58 3.16
N GLY A 37 40.24 -49.11 4.30
CA GLY A 37 40.45 -49.83 5.57
C GLY A 37 40.10 -49.12 6.88
N ARG A 38 38.84 -49.27 7.30
CA ARG A 38 38.39 -49.51 8.70
C ARG A 38 38.38 -48.37 9.75
N HIS A 39 37.16 -48.01 10.15
CA HIS A 39 36.73 -47.59 11.51
C HIS A 39 37.01 -48.69 12.56
N PRO A 40 37.00 -48.44 13.90
CA PRO A 40 36.01 -47.62 14.62
C PRO A 40 36.45 -46.86 15.90
N ALA A 41 35.46 -46.18 16.49
CA ALA A 41 35.29 -45.80 17.90
C ALA A 41 35.87 -44.47 18.39
N GLY A 42 35.05 -43.73 19.14
CA GLY A 42 35.52 -42.74 20.12
C GLY A 42 34.70 -41.45 20.20
N ALA A 43 33.45 -41.52 20.63
CA ALA A 43 32.69 -40.36 21.08
C ALA A 43 33.36 -39.76 22.33
N ALA A 44 34.00 -38.60 22.19
CA ALA A 44 34.25 -37.61 23.24
C ALA A 44 35.13 -36.48 22.66
N ARG A 45 34.51 -35.41 22.12
CA ARG A 45 35.06 -34.04 21.99
C ARG A 45 34.16 -33.20 21.09
N ALA A 46 33.06 -32.71 21.65
CA ALA A 46 32.27 -31.62 21.08
C ALA A 46 31.65 -30.79 22.22
N ALA A 47 32.52 -30.26 23.10
CA ALA A 47 32.15 -29.34 24.17
C ALA A 47 33.38 -28.51 24.58
N ALA A 48 34.03 -27.83 23.64
CA ALA A 48 35.10 -26.87 23.92
C ALA A 48 35.44 -26.01 22.69
N SER A 49 34.51 -25.16 22.23
CA SER A 49 34.83 -24.14 21.20
C SER A 49 33.84 -22.96 21.10
N LEU A 50 33.10 -22.65 22.17
CA LEU A 50 32.19 -21.49 22.22
C LEU A 50 32.44 -20.56 23.43
N ARG A 51 33.71 -20.36 23.80
CA ARG A 51 34.09 -19.44 24.90
C ARG A 51 35.28 -18.52 24.64
N THR A 52 35.73 -18.37 23.38
CA THR A 52 36.89 -17.54 23.03
C THR A 52 36.62 -16.48 21.96
N LEU A 53 35.36 -16.09 21.77
CA LEU A 53 34.97 -14.98 20.88
C LEU A 53 34.30 -13.80 21.61
N VAL A 54 34.12 -13.87 22.93
CA VAL A 54 33.46 -12.81 23.72
C VAL A 54 34.48 -11.91 24.46
N ASP A 55 35.71 -12.35 24.69
CA ASP A 55 36.70 -11.59 25.49
C ASP A 55 37.64 -10.67 24.66
N ARG A 56 37.33 -10.40 23.38
CA ARG A 56 38.14 -9.49 22.54
C ARG A 56 37.46 -8.19 22.12
N ALA A 57 36.28 -7.87 22.65
CA ALA A 57 35.58 -6.62 22.37
C ALA A 57 35.73 -5.55 23.48
N GLN A 58 36.51 -5.81 24.54
CA GLN A 58 36.63 -4.90 25.69
C GLN A 58 38.10 -4.53 26.00
N ALA A 59 38.72 -3.67 25.19
CA ALA A 59 39.86 -2.83 25.59
C ALA A 59 40.08 -1.66 24.58
N ARG A 60 39.98 -0.41 25.06
CA ARG A 60 40.05 0.88 24.32
C ARG A 60 41.51 1.35 24.04
N PRO A 61 41.76 2.47 23.32
CA PRO A 61 41.76 3.80 23.97
C PRO A 61 41.21 4.99 23.14
N HIS A 62 40.95 6.08 23.88
CA HIS A 62 40.42 7.39 23.49
C HIS A 62 41.35 8.25 22.61
N ALA A 63 40.75 9.00 21.67
CA ALA A 63 41.26 10.29 21.19
C ALA A 63 40.08 11.21 20.87
N ALA A 64 40.14 12.44 21.38
CA ALA A 64 39.03 13.40 21.46
C ALA A 64 38.77 14.17 20.15
N GLN A 65 37.50 14.25 19.75
CA GLN A 65 36.94 15.35 18.97
C GLN A 65 35.52 15.62 19.49
N GLU A 66 35.22 16.88 19.82
CA GLU A 66 33.94 17.33 20.38
C GLU A 66 32.78 17.17 19.37
N PRO A 67 31.58 16.73 19.80
CA PRO A 67 30.40 16.77 18.95
C PRO A 67 29.67 18.14 19.05
N PRO A 68 29.04 18.62 17.96
CA PRO A 68 28.23 19.84 17.96
C PRO A 68 26.91 19.64 18.74
N PRO A 69 26.21 20.73 19.13
CA PRO A 69 25.21 20.69 20.20
C PRO A 69 23.99 19.82 19.84
N SER A 70 23.54 19.09 20.86
CA SER A 70 22.42 18.15 20.82
C SER A 70 21.09 18.81 20.47
N HIS A 71 20.49 18.38 19.35
CA HIS A 71 19.04 18.49 19.11
C HIS A 71 18.27 17.55 20.05
N PRO A 72 16.99 17.85 20.41
CA PRO A 72 16.24 17.13 21.43
C PRO A 72 15.67 15.80 20.88
N SER A 73 16.52 14.82 20.62
CA SER A 73 16.16 13.50 20.05
C SER A 73 15.73 12.46 21.11
N GLY A 74 15.97 12.72 22.40
CA GLY A 74 15.82 11.70 23.45
C GLY A 74 14.37 11.29 23.82
N ARG A 75 13.33 12.02 23.37
CA ARG A 75 11.92 11.65 23.63
C ARG A 75 11.26 10.97 22.44
N ARG A 76 11.60 11.36 21.21
CA ARG A 76 11.09 10.76 19.96
C ARG A 76 11.64 9.34 19.75
N ALA A 77 12.93 9.13 19.96
CA ALA A 77 13.55 7.80 19.82
C ALA A 77 12.87 6.76 20.71
N ARG A 78 12.61 7.11 21.98
CA ARG A 78 11.96 6.19 22.93
C ARG A 78 10.48 5.94 22.66
N TRP A 79 9.75 6.88 22.05
CA TRP A 79 8.35 6.65 21.66
C TRP A 79 8.27 5.80 20.40
N LEU A 80 9.09 6.10 19.38
CA LEU A 80 9.16 5.32 18.14
C LEU A 80 9.69 3.90 18.38
N GLU A 81 10.69 3.73 19.24
CA GLU A 81 11.18 2.42 19.68
C GLU A 81 10.10 1.65 20.41
N ARG A 82 9.41 2.26 21.39
CA ARG A 82 8.27 1.59 22.08
C ARG A 82 7.08 1.32 21.15
N TRP A 83 6.87 2.16 20.14
CA TRP A 83 5.85 1.96 19.12
C TRP A 83 6.21 0.79 18.20
N LEU A 84 7.45 0.73 17.69
CA LEU A 84 7.97 -0.39 16.90
C LEU A 84 8.00 -1.69 17.71
N GLU A 85 8.43 -1.66 18.97
CA GLU A 85 8.43 -2.81 19.87
C GLU A 85 7.02 -3.34 20.10
N ARG A 86 6.05 -2.47 20.43
CA ARG A 86 4.64 -2.88 20.59
C ARG A 86 3.99 -3.34 19.29
N TRP A 87 4.39 -2.75 18.16
CA TRP A 87 3.94 -3.13 16.83
C TRP A 87 4.42 -4.53 16.43
N PHE A 88 5.71 -4.84 16.61
CA PHE A 88 6.28 -6.15 16.30
C PHE A 88 5.97 -7.24 17.34
N GLU A 89 5.70 -6.88 18.60
CA GLU A 89 5.37 -7.86 19.65
C GLU A 89 3.88 -8.29 19.68
N GLY A 90 3.00 -7.71 18.86
CA GLY A 90 1.58 -8.11 18.78
C GLY A 90 0.79 -7.94 20.08
N LYS A 91 1.30 -7.20 21.07
CA LYS A 91 0.64 -6.99 22.37
C LYS A 91 -0.38 -5.86 22.28
N TRP A 92 -1.53 -6.14 21.67
CA TRP A 92 -2.70 -5.26 21.70
C TRP A 92 -3.84 -5.95 22.44
N GLU A 93 -4.06 -5.57 23.69
CA GLU A 93 -5.32 -5.88 24.36
C GLU A 93 -6.41 -5.00 23.74
N TRP A 94 -7.40 -5.61 23.09
CA TRP A 94 -8.57 -4.90 22.56
C TRP A 94 -9.42 -4.39 23.72
N ALA A 95 -9.08 -3.21 24.23
CA ALA A 95 -9.90 -2.51 25.21
C ALA A 95 -11.14 -1.94 24.50
N LEU A 96 -12.20 -2.74 24.41
CA LEU A 96 -13.56 -2.23 24.18
C LEU A 96 -13.94 -1.36 25.38
N GLY A 97 -13.50 -0.10 25.36
CA GLY A 97 -13.90 0.90 26.33
C GLY A 97 -15.39 1.18 26.20
N ALA A 98 -16.18 0.63 27.11
CA ALA A 98 -17.59 0.96 27.28
C ALA A 98 -17.72 2.46 27.57
N LEU A 99 -18.13 3.23 26.56
CA LEU A 99 -18.53 4.61 26.75
C LEU A 99 -19.84 4.62 27.55
N SER A 100 -19.75 5.09 28.79
CA SER A 100 -20.90 5.45 29.60
C SER A 100 -21.71 6.52 28.87
N THR A 101 -22.90 6.15 28.40
CA THR A 101 -23.83 7.07 27.74
C THR A 101 -24.56 7.90 28.79
N THR A 102 -24.02 9.07 29.12
CA THR A 102 -24.87 10.15 29.67
C THR A 102 -25.73 10.68 28.52
N SER A 103 -27.00 10.26 28.53
CA SER A 103 -28.05 10.73 27.62
C SER A 103 -28.26 12.24 27.77
N THR A 104 -27.55 13.02 26.96
CA THR A 104 -27.98 14.36 26.59
C THR A 104 -28.78 14.23 25.30
N THR A 105 -30.04 14.66 25.35
CA THR A 105 -30.99 14.67 24.23
C THR A 105 -30.46 15.59 23.12
N THR A 106 -29.56 15.06 22.31
CA THR A 106 -29.03 15.72 21.12
C THR A 106 -29.91 15.27 19.97
N THR A 107 -30.61 16.20 19.32
CA THR A 107 -31.35 15.94 18.09
C THR A 107 -30.45 15.21 17.10
N ALA A 108 -30.87 14.02 16.65
CA ALA A 108 -30.08 13.17 15.77
C ALA A 108 -29.72 13.94 14.50
N THR A 109 -28.43 14.20 14.29
CA THR A 109 -27.93 14.87 13.09
C THR A 109 -28.05 13.91 11.91
N THR A 110 -28.79 14.29 10.87
CA THR A 110 -28.89 13.49 9.64
C THR A 110 -27.60 13.62 8.80
N ALA A 111 -27.32 12.65 7.91
CA ALA A 111 -26.17 12.72 7.00
C ALA A 111 -26.18 14.03 6.16
N GLY A 112 -27.36 14.47 5.72
CA GLY A 112 -27.51 15.74 5.03
C GLY A 112 -27.18 16.98 5.89
N GLU A 113 -27.46 16.95 7.20
CA GLU A 113 -27.05 18.03 8.11
C GLU A 113 -25.55 18.04 8.35
N ALA A 114 -24.94 16.86 8.52
CA ALA A 114 -23.49 16.72 8.64
C ALA A 114 -22.75 17.32 7.43
N ALA A 115 -23.23 16.98 6.21
CA ALA A 115 -22.69 17.52 4.97
C ALA A 115 -22.85 19.05 4.87
N ARG A 116 -24.01 19.59 5.28
CA ARG A 116 -24.25 21.04 5.32
C ARG A 116 -23.32 21.75 6.29
N ARG A 117 -23.12 21.21 7.51
CA ARG A 117 -22.19 21.78 8.50
C ARG A 117 -20.77 21.89 7.96
N ALA A 118 -20.27 20.84 7.31
CA ALA A 118 -18.95 20.87 6.68
C ALA A 118 -18.86 21.91 5.54
N ARG A 119 -19.92 22.03 4.73
CA ARG A 119 -20.02 23.03 3.65
C ARG A 119 -20.05 24.46 4.18
N ASP A 120 -20.62 24.70 5.35
CA ASP A 120 -20.74 26.03 5.95
C ASP A 120 -19.44 26.53 6.60
N CYS A 121 -18.42 25.66 6.73
CA CYS A 121 -17.05 26.08 7.04
C CYS A 121 -16.41 26.91 5.92
N PHE A 122 -16.98 26.88 4.71
CA PHE A 122 -16.46 27.58 3.54
C PHE A 122 -17.36 28.75 3.14
N SER A 123 -16.77 29.91 2.88
CA SER A 123 -17.47 31.05 2.32
C SER A 123 -18.01 30.74 0.91
N PRO A 124 -19.04 31.45 0.41
CA PRO A 124 -19.54 31.26 -0.96
C PRO A 124 -18.43 31.31 -2.02
N GLN A 125 -17.47 32.24 -1.88
CA GLN A 125 -16.34 32.41 -2.79
C GLN A 125 -15.38 31.22 -2.73
N GLN A 126 -15.09 30.71 -1.52
CA GLN A 126 -14.25 29.52 -1.35
C GLN A 126 -14.91 28.28 -1.95
N ARG A 127 -16.23 28.14 -1.78
CA ARG A 127 -16.99 27.03 -2.38
C ARG A 127 -16.93 27.08 -3.90
N GLN A 128 -17.11 28.25 -4.49
CA GLN A 128 -17.00 28.42 -5.94
C GLN A 128 -15.59 28.09 -6.43
N TRP A 129 -14.56 28.62 -5.77
CA TRP A 129 -13.17 28.42 -6.19
C TRP A 129 -12.73 26.96 -6.04
N LEU A 130 -13.05 26.30 -4.91
CA LEU A 130 -12.63 24.92 -4.67
C LEU A 130 -13.40 23.94 -5.55
N GLY A 131 -14.69 24.19 -5.78
CA GLY A 131 -15.47 23.43 -6.76
C GLY A 131 -14.88 23.55 -8.17
N ALA A 132 -14.52 24.77 -8.59
CA ALA A 132 -13.89 24.99 -9.90
C ALA A 132 -12.50 24.34 -10.00
N LEU A 133 -11.71 24.33 -8.92
CA LEU A 133 -10.45 23.58 -8.89
C LEU A 133 -10.72 22.09 -9.10
N ARG A 134 -11.64 21.49 -8.36
CA ARG A 134 -11.97 20.07 -8.49
C ARG A 134 -12.46 19.72 -9.90
N GLU A 135 -13.36 20.52 -10.48
CA GLU A 135 -13.84 20.30 -11.84
C GLU A 135 -12.72 20.44 -12.88
N ASP A 136 -11.79 21.38 -12.69
CA ASP A 136 -10.60 21.51 -13.56
C ASP A 136 -9.71 20.26 -13.51
N LEU A 137 -9.47 19.71 -12.31
CA LEU A 137 -8.73 18.46 -12.15
C LEU A 137 -9.46 17.29 -12.82
N HIS A 138 -10.77 17.18 -12.62
CA HIS A 138 -11.59 16.11 -13.20
C HIS A 138 -11.60 16.12 -14.74
N ARG A 139 -11.67 17.31 -15.35
CA ARG A 139 -11.62 17.47 -16.82
C ARG A 139 -10.28 17.12 -17.43
N HIS A 140 -9.19 17.20 -16.66
CA HIS A 140 -7.82 17.03 -17.18
C HIS A 140 -7.03 16.01 -16.36
N PRO A 141 -7.51 14.76 -16.28
CA PRO A 141 -6.88 13.72 -15.50
C PRO A 141 -5.54 13.31 -16.15
N GLU A 142 -4.57 12.95 -15.32
CA GLU A 142 -3.24 12.50 -15.75
C GLU A 142 -2.87 11.20 -15.04
N LEU A 143 -2.24 10.28 -15.77
CA LEU A 143 -1.84 8.97 -15.25
C LEU A 143 -0.70 9.10 -14.23
N SER A 144 -0.55 8.07 -13.39
CA SER A 144 0.54 7.93 -12.44
C SER A 144 1.90 8.25 -13.06
N LEU A 145 2.70 9.07 -12.38
CA LEU A 145 4.02 9.58 -12.80
C LEU A 145 4.02 10.54 -14.01
N HIS A 146 2.85 10.92 -14.52
CA HIS A 146 2.66 11.85 -15.63
C HIS A 146 1.77 13.05 -15.27
N GLU A 147 1.56 13.31 -13.98
CA GLU A 147 0.65 14.32 -13.40
C GLU A 147 1.20 15.75 -13.43
N GLN A 148 1.85 16.15 -14.53
CA GLN A 148 2.56 17.43 -14.61
C GLN A 148 1.62 18.62 -14.52
N ARG A 149 0.54 18.64 -15.32
CA ARG A 149 -0.45 19.74 -15.33
C ARG A 149 -1.20 19.81 -14.01
N THR A 150 -1.66 18.67 -13.50
CA THR A 150 -2.37 18.53 -12.23
C THR A 150 -1.54 19.12 -11.11
N ALA A 151 -0.28 18.74 -11.04
CA ALA A 151 0.59 19.24 -10.00
C ALA A 151 0.98 20.73 -10.20
N ASP A 152 1.08 21.23 -11.45
CA ASP A 152 1.31 22.67 -11.70
C ASP A 152 0.09 23.49 -11.28
N ARG A 153 -1.12 22.94 -11.47
CA ARG A 153 -2.37 23.55 -11.03
C ARG A 153 -2.46 23.60 -9.51
N LEU A 154 -2.12 22.51 -8.84
CA LEU A 154 -2.18 22.39 -7.38
C LEU A 154 -1.08 23.20 -6.67
N GLU A 155 0.13 23.24 -7.22
CA GLU A 155 1.20 24.11 -6.72
C GLU A 155 0.76 25.58 -6.77
N ARG A 156 0.23 26.03 -7.91
CA ARG A 156 -0.32 27.39 -8.04
C ARG A 156 -1.46 27.64 -7.07
N ALA A 157 -2.38 26.69 -6.92
CA ALA A 157 -3.49 26.77 -5.97
C ALA A 157 -3.00 27.02 -4.53
N LEU A 158 -2.00 26.27 -4.06
CA LEU A 158 -1.44 26.45 -2.72
C LEU A 158 -0.70 27.79 -2.57
N ARG A 159 0.02 28.25 -3.60
CA ARG A 159 0.67 29.57 -3.61
C ARG A 159 -0.35 30.71 -3.58
N GLU A 160 -1.42 30.62 -4.36
CA GLU A 160 -2.52 31.61 -4.39
C GLU A 160 -3.22 31.74 -3.03
N LEU A 161 -3.33 30.63 -2.28
CA LEU A 161 -3.85 30.66 -0.91
C LEU A 161 -2.88 31.29 0.10
N GLY A 162 -1.60 31.46 -0.25
CA GLY A 162 -0.59 31.99 0.66
C GLY A 162 0.09 30.92 1.53
N ALA A 163 0.09 29.66 1.10
CA ALA A 163 0.88 28.63 1.76
C ALA A 163 2.39 28.93 1.68
N ALA A 164 3.13 28.57 2.73
CA ALA A 164 4.57 28.72 2.80
C ALA A 164 5.29 27.49 2.23
N ASP A 165 6.56 27.66 1.81
CA ASP A 165 7.45 26.54 1.42
C ASP A 165 6.81 25.55 0.42
N VAL A 166 6.10 26.07 -0.58
CA VAL A 166 5.50 25.25 -1.64
C VAL A 166 6.61 24.77 -2.58
N ARG A 167 6.76 23.44 -2.71
CA ARG A 167 7.78 22.81 -3.54
C ARG A 167 7.33 21.50 -4.17
N ARG A 168 7.93 21.14 -5.31
CA ARG A 168 7.78 19.83 -5.94
C ARG A 168 8.63 18.77 -5.23
N ILE A 169 8.10 17.57 -5.13
CA ILE A 169 8.74 16.37 -4.57
C ILE A 169 8.34 15.15 -5.39
N ALA A 170 9.05 14.02 -5.28
CA ALA A 170 8.62 12.75 -5.87
C ALA A 170 8.25 12.85 -7.39
N GLY A 171 8.98 13.66 -8.16
CA GLY A 171 8.61 14.01 -9.53
C GLY A 171 7.46 15.02 -9.58
N THR A 172 6.23 14.53 -9.59
CA THR A 172 4.99 15.32 -9.74
C THR A 172 4.27 15.60 -8.42
N GLY A 173 4.77 15.12 -7.29
CA GLY A 173 4.22 15.48 -5.98
C GLY A 173 4.43 16.95 -5.61
N VAL A 174 3.59 17.46 -4.71
CA VAL A 174 3.69 18.82 -4.17
C VAL A 174 3.59 18.74 -2.64
N VAL A 175 4.45 19.48 -1.94
CA VAL A 175 4.30 19.71 -0.51
C VAL A 175 4.25 21.22 -0.25
N ALA A 176 3.40 21.62 0.69
CA ALA A 176 3.33 22.99 1.18
C ALA A 176 3.18 22.99 2.70
N ARG A 177 3.65 24.07 3.32
CA ARG A 177 3.57 24.29 4.76
C ARG A 177 2.52 25.35 5.06
N ILE A 178 1.57 25.00 5.93
CA ILE A 178 0.61 25.94 6.50
C ILE A 178 1.09 26.32 7.91
N PRO A 179 1.45 27.59 8.15
CA PRO A 179 1.96 28.02 9.44
C PRO A 179 0.96 27.78 10.57
N GLY A 180 1.44 27.21 11.68
CA GLY A 180 0.68 27.13 12.93
C GLY A 180 0.63 28.46 13.68
N ARG A 181 -0.22 28.55 14.72
CA ARG A 181 -0.31 29.75 15.58
C ARG A 181 0.77 29.83 16.67
N SER A 182 1.42 28.72 16.99
CA SER A 182 2.45 28.67 18.03
C SER A 182 3.70 29.46 17.61
N ARG A 183 4.30 30.17 18.56
CA ARG A 183 5.63 30.77 18.39
C ARG A 183 6.76 29.79 18.66
N GLU A 184 6.46 28.70 19.35
CA GLU A 184 7.41 27.60 19.61
C GLU A 184 7.41 26.63 18.42
N VAL A 185 8.58 26.07 18.12
CA VAL A 185 8.75 25.06 17.08
C VAL A 185 8.13 23.75 17.57
N LEU A 186 6.93 23.47 17.11
CA LEU A 186 6.23 22.21 17.35
C LEU A 186 6.47 21.24 16.17
N PRO A 187 6.52 19.92 16.43
CA PRO A 187 6.47 18.92 15.38
C PRO A 187 5.27 19.15 14.45
N PRO A 188 5.46 19.24 13.12
CA PRO A 188 4.34 19.38 12.20
C PRO A 188 3.51 18.10 12.15
N VAL A 189 2.24 18.25 11.79
CA VAL A 189 1.39 17.15 11.31
C VAL A 189 1.21 17.28 9.81
N ALA A 190 0.79 16.21 9.13
CA ALA A 190 0.57 16.21 7.68
C ALA A 190 -0.86 15.79 7.33
N VAL A 191 -1.38 16.34 6.23
CA VAL A 191 -2.61 15.88 5.57
C VAL A 191 -2.27 15.51 4.13
N ARG A 192 -2.81 14.39 3.64
CA ARG A 192 -2.50 13.83 2.31
C ARG A 192 -3.73 13.84 1.41
N GLY A 193 -3.52 14.20 0.14
CA GLY A 193 -4.40 13.88 -0.99
C GLY A 193 -3.54 13.29 -2.12
N ASP A 194 -3.93 12.14 -2.67
CA ASP A 194 -3.37 11.62 -3.93
C ASP A 194 -3.90 12.43 -5.12
N ILE A 195 -3.22 12.33 -6.28
CA ILE A 195 -3.49 13.21 -7.43
C ILE A 195 -3.59 12.51 -8.78
N ASP A 196 -3.26 11.22 -8.88
CA ASP A 196 -3.21 10.50 -10.15
C ASP A 196 -4.56 9.96 -10.59
N ALA A 197 -4.69 9.68 -11.89
CA ALA A 197 -5.88 9.15 -12.52
C ALA A 197 -5.63 7.76 -13.15
N LEU A 198 -6.70 7.16 -13.67
CA LEU A 198 -6.70 5.80 -14.21
C LEU A 198 -6.87 5.79 -15.74
N PRO A 199 -6.34 4.77 -16.45
CA PRO A 199 -6.52 4.59 -17.89
C PRO A 199 -7.91 4.01 -18.23
N ILE A 200 -8.95 4.78 -17.90
CA ILE A 200 -10.37 4.43 -18.08
C ILE A 200 -11.03 5.53 -18.92
N GLN A 201 -11.80 5.13 -19.93
CA GLN A 201 -12.66 6.06 -20.65
C GLN A 201 -13.86 6.43 -19.77
N GLU A 202 -14.04 7.72 -19.51
CA GLU A 202 -15.18 8.20 -18.74
C GLU A 202 -16.49 8.08 -19.52
N GLU A 203 -17.54 7.60 -18.84
CA GLU A 203 -18.90 7.40 -19.34
C GLU A 203 -19.97 7.94 -18.36
N THR A 204 -19.60 8.91 -17.51
CA THR A 204 -20.50 9.49 -16.50
C THR A 204 -21.58 10.39 -17.09
N GLY A 205 -21.28 11.06 -18.22
CA GLY A 205 -22.12 12.09 -18.82
C GLY A 205 -22.14 13.43 -18.05
N LEU A 206 -21.22 13.63 -17.10
CA LEU A 206 -21.13 14.87 -16.32
C LEU A 206 -20.74 16.05 -17.21
N ALA A 207 -21.22 17.25 -16.86
CA ALA A 207 -20.87 18.48 -17.58
C ALA A 207 -19.38 18.85 -17.50
N TYR A 208 -18.65 18.22 -16.58
CA TYR A 208 -17.21 18.34 -16.35
C TYR A 208 -16.47 17.02 -16.51
N ALA A 209 -17.05 16.06 -17.25
CA ALA A 209 -16.37 14.81 -17.60
C ALA A 209 -14.99 15.09 -18.24
N SER A 210 -14.09 14.11 -18.11
CA SER A 210 -12.75 14.12 -18.68
C SER A 210 -12.75 14.51 -20.15
N GLU A 211 -11.90 15.48 -20.46
CA GLU A 211 -11.59 15.93 -21.82
C GLU A 211 -10.39 15.16 -22.40
N VAL A 212 -9.76 14.29 -21.60
CA VAL A 212 -8.63 13.45 -21.98
C VAL A 212 -9.13 12.04 -22.32
N ALA A 213 -9.05 11.68 -23.60
CA ALA A 213 -9.52 10.38 -24.08
C ALA A 213 -8.81 9.21 -23.36
N GLY A 214 -9.60 8.27 -22.85
CA GLY A 214 -9.12 7.07 -22.17
C GLY A 214 -8.52 7.29 -20.77
N VAL A 215 -8.66 8.48 -20.18
CA VAL A 215 -8.17 8.77 -18.82
C VAL A 215 -9.29 9.39 -17.98
N MET A 216 -9.43 8.95 -16.72
CA MET A 216 -10.50 9.37 -15.82
C MET A 216 -10.05 9.30 -14.35
N HIS A 217 -10.48 10.26 -13.52
CA HIS A 217 -10.39 10.13 -12.05
C HIS A 217 -11.46 9.16 -11.51
N ALA A 218 -11.35 7.89 -11.88
CA ALA A 218 -12.32 6.85 -11.51
C ALA A 218 -12.16 6.33 -10.06
N CYS A 219 -11.19 6.85 -9.30
CA CYS A 219 -10.98 6.57 -7.87
C CYS A 219 -11.22 7.81 -6.97
N GLY A 220 -11.48 8.98 -7.57
CA GLY A 220 -11.79 10.22 -6.84
C GLY A 220 -10.60 11.04 -6.38
N HIS A 221 -9.40 10.82 -6.93
CA HIS A 221 -8.18 11.54 -6.53
C HIS A 221 -8.25 13.05 -6.86
N ASP A 222 -9.09 13.47 -7.81
CA ASP A 222 -9.45 14.89 -8.01
C ASP A 222 -10.13 15.49 -6.77
N VAL A 223 -10.96 14.70 -6.07
CA VAL A 223 -11.61 15.08 -4.81
C VAL A 223 -10.59 15.09 -3.68
N HIS A 224 -9.69 14.10 -3.59
CA HIS A 224 -8.69 14.01 -2.53
C HIS A 224 -7.64 15.14 -2.62
N ALA A 225 -7.12 15.42 -3.81
CA ALA A 225 -6.26 16.57 -4.06
C ALA A 225 -6.95 17.88 -3.64
N SER A 226 -8.23 18.01 -3.98
CA SER A 226 -9.04 19.16 -3.59
C SER A 226 -9.30 19.19 -2.07
N TRP A 227 -9.39 18.05 -1.38
CA TRP A 227 -9.47 18.00 0.09
C TRP A 227 -8.24 18.56 0.75
N ALA A 228 -7.05 18.19 0.26
CA ALA A 228 -5.78 18.71 0.79
C ALA A 228 -5.69 20.24 0.62
N VAL A 229 -6.11 20.76 -0.54
CA VAL A 229 -6.17 22.22 -0.79
C VAL A 229 -7.27 22.90 0.05
N GLY A 230 -8.45 22.29 0.16
CA GLY A 230 -9.55 22.81 0.99
C GLY A 230 -9.19 22.83 2.48
N ALA A 231 -8.47 21.82 2.96
CA ALA A 231 -7.94 21.79 4.31
C ALA A 231 -6.94 22.94 4.53
N ALA A 232 -6.05 23.21 3.56
CA ALA A 232 -5.14 24.34 3.59
C ALA A 232 -5.89 25.68 3.74
N MET A 233 -6.97 25.89 2.99
CA MET A 233 -7.80 27.10 3.09
C MET A 233 -8.35 27.31 4.50
N LEU A 234 -8.86 26.26 5.13
CA LEU A 234 -9.44 26.34 6.47
C LEU A 234 -8.34 26.58 7.51
N LEU A 235 -7.20 25.90 7.38
CA LEU A 235 -6.06 26.04 8.28
C LEU A 235 -5.41 27.44 8.19
N LEU A 236 -5.44 28.09 7.03
CA LEU A 236 -4.96 29.47 6.90
C LEU A 236 -5.88 30.48 7.59
N GLN A 237 -7.19 30.21 7.65
CA GLN A 237 -8.16 31.05 8.36
C GLN A 237 -8.10 30.83 9.87
N GLU A 238 -8.05 29.57 10.28
CA GLU A 238 -7.95 29.16 11.68
C GLU A 238 -6.81 28.13 11.83
N PRO A 239 -5.60 28.59 12.16
CA PRO A 239 -4.42 27.74 12.22
C PRO A 239 -4.46 26.68 13.32
N ALA A 240 -3.80 25.54 13.05
CA ALA A 240 -3.48 24.54 14.06
C ALA A 240 -2.45 25.07 15.08
N CYS A 241 -2.14 24.30 16.14
CA CYS A 241 -1.14 24.70 17.13
C CYS A 241 0.24 24.87 16.48
N GLY A 242 0.77 23.79 15.91
CA GLY A 242 1.97 23.74 15.09
C GLY A 242 1.64 23.73 13.59
N ASP A 243 2.68 23.69 12.79
CA ASP A 243 2.58 23.69 11.33
C ASP A 243 1.86 22.44 10.80
N VAL A 244 1.17 22.60 9.67
CA VAL A 244 0.58 21.50 8.93
C VAL A 244 1.22 21.39 7.56
N LEU A 245 1.74 20.22 7.20
CA LEU A 245 2.19 19.92 5.85
C LEU A 245 1.01 19.41 5.03
N VAL A 246 0.77 20.06 3.90
CA VAL A 246 -0.19 19.60 2.89
C VAL A 246 0.60 18.82 1.86
N VAL A 247 0.31 17.53 1.74
CA VAL A 247 1.03 16.58 0.88
C VAL A 247 0.10 16.17 -0.26
N LEU A 248 0.49 16.50 -1.47
CA LEU A 248 -0.16 16.08 -2.70
C LEU A 248 0.70 15.02 -3.36
N GLN A 249 0.25 13.78 -3.27
CA GLN A 249 1.03 12.60 -3.60
C GLN A 249 0.71 12.09 -5.02
N PRO A 250 1.72 11.84 -5.87
CA PRO A 250 1.51 11.20 -7.17
C PRO A 250 1.39 9.67 -7.05
N ALA A 251 1.04 8.99 -8.14
CA ALA A 251 1.27 7.56 -8.33
C ALA A 251 0.76 6.61 -7.22
N GLU A 252 -0.42 6.87 -6.65
CA GLU A 252 -1.09 5.96 -5.71
C GLU A 252 -1.53 4.68 -6.42
N GLU A 253 -2.09 4.79 -7.63
CA GLU A 253 -2.74 3.68 -8.34
C GLU A 253 -1.75 2.57 -8.76
N ILE A 254 -0.46 2.89 -8.80
CA ILE A 254 0.63 1.93 -9.05
C ILE A 254 1.40 1.55 -7.78
N GLY A 255 0.99 2.07 -6.62
CA GLY A 255 1.50 1.69 -5.30
C GLY A 255 2.89 2.21 -4.95
N THR A 256 3.37 3.27 -5.61
CA THR A 256 4.77 3.75 -5.44
C THR A 256 4.91 5.17 -4.93
N GLY A 257 3.85 5.97 -5.02
CA GLY A 257 3.84 7.39 -4.67
C GLY A 257 4.32 7.70 -3.26
N ALA A 258 3.76 7.00 -2.28
CA ALA A 258 4.10 7.23 -0.88
C ALA A 258 5.58 6.96 -0.57
N LEU A 259 6.17 5.95 -1.20
CA LEU A 259 7.60 5.65 -1.06
C LEU A 259 8.47 6.76 -1.64
N GLU A 260 8.12 7.33 -2.79
CA GLU A 260 8.84 8.46 -3.38
C GLU A 260 8.71 9.73 -2.54
N VAL A 261 7.54 9.99 -1.96
CA VAL A 261 7.35 11.10 -1.01
C VAL A 261 8.23 10.91 0.23
N LEU A 262 8.25 9.71 0.81
CA LEU A 262 9.13 9.39 1.95
C LEU A 262 10.62 9.53 1.60
N ARG A 263 11.03 9.11 0.40
CA ARG A 263 12.42 9.23 -0.09
C ARG A 263 12.86 10.68 -0.27
N SER A 264 11.93 11.61 -0.50
CA SER A 264 12.24 13.04 -0.62
C SER A 264 12.67 13.70 0.69
N GLY A 265 12.46 13.05 1.84
CA GLY A 265 12.72 13.59 3.18
C GLY A 265 11.71 14.66 3.62
N ALA A 266 10.68 14.95 2.82
CA ALA A 266 9.72 16.01 3.12
C ALA A 266 8.91 15.77 4.41
N LEU A 267 8.84 14.52 4.88
CA LEU A 267 8.05 14.10 6.04
C LEU A 267 8.90 13.67 7.24
N ASP A 268 10.22 13.84 7.21
CA ASP A 268 11.13 13.30 8.24
C ASP A 268 10.84 13.83 9.66
N ASP A 269 10.34 15.05 9.76
CA ASP A 269 10.01 15.71 11.03
C ASP A 269 8.52 15.63 11.43
N VAL A 270 7.68 15.02 10.60
CA VAL A 270 6.23 14.93 10.80
C VAL A 270 5.91 13.97 11.94
N ALA A 271 5.16 14.44 12.93
CA ALA A 271 4.75 13.64 14.08
C ALA A 271 3.51 12.78 13.81
N ALA A 272 2.62 13.23 12.93
CA ALA A 272 1.44 12.46 12.53
C ALA A 272 0.97 12.81 11.12
N ILE A 273 0.39 11.87 10.39
CA ILE A 273 -0.13 12.05 9.02
C ILE A 273 -1.56 11.54 8.88
N PHE A 274 -2.42 12.28 8.19
CA PHE A 274 -3.83 11.94 7.99
C PHE A 274 -4.18 11.91 6.51
N GLY A 275 -4.87 10.85 6.10
CA GLY A 275 -5.38 10.67 4.75
C GLY A 275 -6.83 10.26 4.78
N ALA A 276 -7.52 10.42 3.66
CA ALA A 276 -8.88 9.97 3.50
C ALA A 276 -9.13 9.53 2.07
N HIS A 277 -10.15 8.70 1.87
CA HIS A 277 -10.56 8.24 0.56
C HIS A 277 -12.09 8.32 0.44
N VAL A 278 -12.59 8.77 -0.72
CA VAL A 278 -14.02 8.74 -1.04
C VAL A 278 -14.53 7.31 -1.07
N ASP A 279 -15.75 7.07 -0.61
CA ASP A 279 -16.34 5.74 -0.69
C ASP A 279 -17.85 5.82 -0.87
N ARG A 280 -18.34 5.27 -1.99
CA ARG A 280 -19.76 5.30 -2.37
C ARG A 280 -20.59 4.23 -1.68
N ARG A 281 -20.01 3.37 -0.85
CA ARG A 281 -20.81 2.50 0.04
C ARG A 281 -21.59 3.33 1.05
N TRP A 282 -21.07 4.51 1.41
CA TRP A 282 -21.68 5.44 2.35
C TRP A 282 -22.16 6.73 1.69
N GLU A 283 -23.19 7.31 2.29
CA GLU A 283 -23.75 8.58 1.84
C GLU A 283 -22.88 9.75 2.29
N VAL A 284 -22.91 10.83 1.52
CA VAL A 284 -22.25 12.07 1.90
C VAL A 284 -22.72 12.53 3.28
N GLY A 285 -21.74 12.89 4.12
CA GLY A 285 -21.94 13.24 5.52
C GLY A 285 -21.72 12.07 6.48
N GLN A 286 -21.58 10.84 5.99
CA GLN A 286 -21.12 9.69 6.78
C GLN A 286 -19.60 9.51 6.62
N VAL A 287 -18.94 9.06 7.69
CA VAL A 287 -17.49 8.78 7.68
C VAL A 287 -17.16 7.53 8.49
N VAL A 288 -16.17 6.78 8.03
CA VAL A 288 -15.58 5.66 8.79
C VAL A 288 -14.25 6.14 9.36
N VAL A 289 -14.21 6.28 10.68
CA VAL A 289 -12.97 6.49 11.43
C VAL A 289 -12.82 5.33 12.39
N GLN A 290 -12.00 4.34 12.04
CA GLN A 290 -11.88 3.08 12.78
C GLN A 290 -10.42 2.76 13.12
N GLU A 291 -10.21 2.19 14.30
CA GLU A 291 -8.92 1.65 14.73
C GLU A 291 -8.76 0.24 14.16
N GLY A 292 -7.51 -0.14 13.85
CA GLY A 292 -7.21 -1.44 13.28
C GLY A 292 -7.29 -1.44 11.75
N PRO A 293 -7.51 -2.62 11.14
CA PRO A 293 -7.34 -2.80 9.69
C PRO A 293 -8.43 -2.10 8.86
N LEU A 294 -8.02 -1.45 7.77
CA LEU A 294 -8.90 -0.85 6.76
C LEU A 294 -8.62 -1.32 5.33
N ALA A 295 -7.39 -1.69 5.00
CA ALA A 295 -7.03 -2.18 3.68
C ALA A 295 -5.99 -3.29 3.79
N ALA A 296 -6.01 -4.25 2.87
CA ALA A 296 -5.11 -5.39 2.89
C ALA A 296 -3.76 -5.05 2.26
N ALA A 297 -2.73 -5.79 2.69
CA ALA A 297 -1.48 -5.87 1.97
C ALA A 297 -1.69 -6.49 0.58
N THR A 298 -0.87 -6.14 -0.40
CA THR A 298 -1.07 -6.55 -1.81
C THR A 298 0.12 -7.23 -2.48
N ASP A 299 0.86 -8.07 -1.76
CA ASP A 299 2.03 -8.75 -2.33
C ASP A 299 1.72 -9.67 -3.51
N GLU A 300 2.67 -9.76 -4.43
CA GLU A 300 2.67 -10.70 -5.56
C GLU A 300 3.83 -11.70 -5.42
N PHE A 301 3.66 -12.85 -6.06
CA PHE A 301 4.71 -13.86 -6.10
C PHE A 301 4.78 -14.58 -7.44
N ASP A 302 6.01 -14.99 -7.78
CA ASP A 302 6.28 -15.97 -8.82
C ASP A 302 6.92 -17.22 -8.19
N VAL A 303 6.47 -18.40 -8.61
CA VAL A 303 7.17 -19.65 -8.34
C VAL A 303 7.54 -20.32 -9.65
N VAL A 304 8.84 -20.50 -9.86
CA VAL A 304 9.39 -21.24 -10.99
C VAL A 304 9.81 -22.62 -10.51
N LEU A 305 9.18 -23.66 -11.05
CA LEU A 305 9.55 -25.05 -10.81
C LEU A 305 10.37 -25.57 -11.98
N THR A 306 11.58 -26.05 -11.70
CA THR A 306 12.49 -26.63 -12.70
C THR A 306 12.71 -28.09 -12.41
N GLY A 307 12.31 -28.94 -13.35
CA GLY A 307 12.43 -30.39 -13.25
C GLY A 307 13.40 -30.96 -14.29
N GLY A 308 13.01 -32.07 -14.90
CA GLY A 308 13.73 -32.71 -15.99
C GLY A 308 12.72 -33.27 -16.97
N GLY A 309 12.65 -32.66 -18.16
CA GLY A 309 11.66 -33.00 -19.18
C GLY A 309 11.94 -34.32 -19.87
N GLY A 310 11.01 -34.74 -20.73
CA GLY A 310 11.18 -35.97 -21.51
C GLY A 310 9.92 -36.42 -22.24
N HIS A 311 10.00 -37.62 -22.80
CA HIS A 311 8.87 -38.23 -23.51
C HIS A 311 7.78 -38.67 -22.51
N GLY A 312 6.52 -38.28 -22.74
CA GLY A 312 5.40 -38.53 -21.82
C GLY A 312 5.16 -40.01 -21.50
N ALA A 313 5.49 -40.92 -22.43
CA ALA A 313 5.45 -42.37 -22.19
C ALA A 313 6.58 -42.94 -21.30
N ARG A 314 7.53 -42.13 -20.83
CA ARG A 314 8.68 -42.57 -20.00
C ARG A 314 8.89 -41.69 -18.76
N PRO A 315 7.87 -41.51 -17.90
CA PRO A 315 7.93 -40.57 -16.78
C PRO A 315 8.99 -40.95 -15.72
N HIS A 316 9.34 -42.23 -15.58
CA HIS A 316 10.38 -42.70 -14.66
C HIS A 316 11.80 -42.18 -14.97
N LEU A 317 12.01 -41.58 -16.15
CA LEU A 317 13.27 -40.92 -16.53
C LEU A 317 13.22 -39.40 -16.36
N THR A 318 12.11 -38.86 -15.85
CA THR A 318 11.83 -37.43 -15.76
C THR A 318 11.62 -36.98 -14.32
N ARG A 319 11.57 -35.68 -14.11
CA ARG A 319 11.09 -35.05 -12.88
C ARG A 319 10.03 -34.04 -13.31
N ASP A 320 8.77 -34.42 -13.22
CA ASP A 320 7.67 -33.70 -13.85
C ASP A 320 7.28 -32.44 -13.05
N PRO A 321 7.55 -31.22 -13.58
CA PRO A 321 7.22 -29.98 -12.88
C PRO A 321 5.72 -29.64 -12.96
N ILE A 322 4.93 -30.21 -13.88
CA ILE A 322 3.47 -30.01 -13.93
C ILE A 322 2.84 -30.69 -12.71
N VAL A 323 3.23 -31.94 -12.43
CA VAL A 323 2.73 -32.67 -11.26
C VAL A 323 3.14 -31.96 -9.97
N ALA A 324 4.39 -31.49 -9.87
CA ALA A 324 4.85 -30.72 -8.72
C ALA A 324 4.09 -29.40 -8.55
N GLY A 325 3.83 -28.68 -9.64
CA GLY A 325 3.04 -27.45 -9.61
C GLY A 325 1.61 -27.69 -9.14
N ALA A 326 0.94 -28.72 -9.64
CA ALA A 326 -0.43 -29.05 -9.23
C ALA A 326 -0.50 -29.44 -7.73
N ALA A 327 0.51 -30.15 -7.22
CA ALA A 327 0.64 -30.43 -5.80
C ALA A 327 0.87 -29.14 -4.99
N LEU A 328 1.70 -28.23 -5.50
CA LEU A 328 1.96 -26.95 -4.84
C LEU A 328 0.69 -26.09 -4.76
N VAL A 329 -0.08 -25.94 -5.84
CA VAL A 329 -1.34 -25.19 -5.82
C VAL A 329 -2.28 -25.70 -4.73
N GLN A 330 -2.44 -27.02 -4.61
CA GLN A 330 -3.26 -27.62 -3.56
C GLN A 330 -2.68 -27.35 -2.16
N ALA A 331 -1.37 -27.48 -1.99
CA ALA A 331 -0.71 -27.23 -0.71
C ALA A 331 -0.85 -25.77 -0.27
N LEU A 332 -0.74 -24.80 -1.19
CA LEU A 332 -0.86 -23.37 -0.88
C LEU A 332 -2.22 -23.01 -0.24
N GLN A 333 -3.28 -23.78 -0.52
CA GLN A 333 -4.59 -23.56 0.12
C GLN A 333 -4.56 -23.79 1.64
N THR A 334 -3.57 -24.54 2.13
CA THR A 334 -3.38 -24.80 3.57
C THR A 334 -2.84 -23.60 4.33
N LEU A 335 -2.21 -22.63 3.65
CA LEU A 335 -1.73 -21.40 4.27
C LEU A 335 -2.89 -20.67 4.95
N VAL A 336 -3.91 -20.29 4.17
CA VAL A 336 -5.11 -19.65 4.73
C VAL A 336 -5.94 -20.63 5.55
N SER A 337 -6.21 -21.82 5.01
CA SER A 337 -7.22 -22.67 5.64
C SER A 337 -6.75 -23.25 6.98
N ARG A 338 -5.46 -23.53 7.18
CA ARG A 338 -4.93 -24.27 8.36
C ARG A 338 -3.84 -23.55 9.14
N ARG A 339 -3.23 -22.48 8.62
CA ARG A 339 -2.08 -21.81 9.27
C ARG A 339 -2.38 -20.39 9.73
N VAL A 340 -3.23 -19.66 9.02
CA VAL A 340 -3.73 -18.35 9.46
C VAL A 340 -4.84 -18.52 10.49
N ASP A 341 -4.89 -17.62 11.47
CA ASP A 341 -6.00 -17.54 12.44
C ASP A 341 -7.34 -17.35 11.68
N PRO A 342 -8.38 -18.17 11.92
CA PRO A 342 -9.68 -17.98 11.29
C PRO A 342 -10.33 -16.59 11.51
N GLY A 343 -9.92 -15.84 12.53
CA GLY A 343 -10.35 -14.46 12.77
C GLY A 343 -9.61 -13.40 11.95
N GLU A 344 -8.50 -13.77 11.29
CA GLU A 344 -7.67 -12.87 10.48
C GLU A 344 -7.99 -13.03 8.99
N PRO A 345 -8.43 -11.98 8.30
CA PRO A 345 -8.67 -12.04 6.86
C PRO A 345 -7.36 -12.21 6.08
N ALA A 346 -7.30 -13.27 5.27
CA ALA A 346 -6.19 -13.57 4.38
C ALA A 346 -6.65 -14.24 3.08
N VAL A 347 -5.94 -13.97 1.98
CA VAL A 347 -6.19 -14.59 0.68
C VAL A 347 -4.86 -14.99 0.05
N VAL A 348 -4.81 -16.20 -0.49
CA VAL A 348 -3.74 -16.68 -1.37
C VAL A 348 -4.39 -17.08 -2.68
N THR A 349 -3.98 -16.45 -3.77
CA THR A 349 -4.52 -16.73 -5.10
C THR A 349 -3.39 -17.10 -6.04
N VAL A 350 -3.50 -18.23 -6.73
CA VAL A 350 -2.67 -18.54 -7.90
C VAL A 350 -3.46 -18.10 -9.13
N GLY A 351 -3.05 -16.99 -9.73
CA GLY A 351 -3.73 -16.39 -10.88
C GLY A 351 -3.25 -16.94 -12.23
N SER A 352 -2.06 -17.55 -12.28
CA SER A 352 -1.48 -18.12 -13.49
C SER A 352 -0.73 -19.41 -13.20
N PHE A 353 -0.87 -20.39 -14.10
CA PHE A 353 -0.14 -21.64 -14.12
C PHE A 353 0.24 -21.96 -15.57
N GLN A 354 1.52 -21.87 -15.91
CA GLN A 354 2.01 -22.05 -17.28
C GLN A 354 3.06 -23.14 -17.35
N GLY A 355 2.90 -24.10 -18.25
CA GLY A 355 3.84 -25.21 -18.41
C GLY A 355 3.50 -26.13 -19.58
N GLY A 356 4.53 -26.53 -20.33
CA GLY A 356 4.38 -27.42 -21.48
C GLY A 356 3.76 -26.76 -22.71
N ALA A 357 3.78 -27.51 -23.81
CA ALA A 357 3.23 -27.07 -25.09
C ALA A 357 2.61 -28.24 -25.88
N ALA A 358 3.26 -29.42 -25.85
CA ALA A 358 2.79 -30.63 -26.51
C ALA A 358 2.29 -31.66 -25.51
N ALA A 359 1.19 -32.35 -25.83
CA ALA A 359 0.53 -33.30 -24.92
C ALA A 359 1.35 -34.57 -24.60
N ASN A 360 2.34 -34.91 -25.43
CA ASN A 360 3.18 -36.11 -25.26
C ASN A 360 4.59 -35.81 -24.73
N VAL A 361 4.81 -34.60 -24.21
CA VAL A 361 6.10 -34.14 -23.68
C VAL A 361 5.92 -33.66 -22.24
N ILE A 362 6.72 -34.18 -21.32
CA ILE A 362 6.86 -33.63 -19.97
C ILE A 362 7.82 -32.43 -20.08
N PRO A 363 7.40 -31.20 -19.71
CA PRO A 363 8.26 -30.03 -19.83
C PRO A 363 9.37 -30.00 -18.79
N GLU A 364 10.37 -29.15 -19.02
CA GLU A 364 11.44 -28.91 -18.04
C GLU A 364 11.06 -27.88 -16.97
N ARG A 365 10.07 -27.02 -17.25
CA ARG A 365 9.74 -25.86 -16.41
C ARG A 365 8.24 -25.59 -16.34
N VAL A 366 7.79 -25.16 -15.17
CA VAL A 366 6.46 -24.60 -14.91
C VAL A 366 6.62 -23.27 -14.16
N GLU A 367 5.78 -22.29 -14.47
CA GLU A 367 5.74 -20.99 -13.80
C GLU A 367 4.34 -20.75 -13.24
N LEU A 368 4.29 -20.41 -11.95
CA LEU A 368 3.08 -20.02 -11.24
C LEU A 368 3.22 -18.54 -10.87
N ARG A 369 2.13 -17.78 -11.04
CA ARG A 369 2.05 -16.39 -10.55
C ARG A 369 0.82 -16.22 -9.70
N GLY A 370 0.92 -15.41 -8.66
CA GLY A 370 -0.17 -15.23 -7.73
C GLY A 370 0.00 -14.02 -6.81
N THR A 371 -0.97 -13.89 -5.91
CA THR A 371 -1.07 -12.78 -4.96
C THR A 371 -1.27 -13.30 -3.54
N LEU A 372 -0.72 -12.59 -2.57
CA LEU A 372 -1.04 -12.70 -1.15
C LEU A 372 -1.82 -11.44 -0.74
N ARG A 373 -2.83 -11.61 0.10
CA ARG A 373 -3.54 -10.52 0.77
C ARG A 373 -3.67 -10.81 2.25
N SER A 374 -3.48 -9.81 3.09
CA SER A 374 -3.63 -9.92 4.55
C SER A 374 -3.90 -8.56 5.16
N CYS A 375 -4.74 -8.50 6.19
CA CYS A 375 -5.07 -7.24 6.87
C CYS A 375 -4.15 -6.93 8.07
N SER A 376 -3.20 -7.82 8.36
CA SER A 376 -2.28 -7.72 9.49
C SER A 376 -0.83 -7.85 9.01
N PRO A 377 0.11 -6.99 9.47
CA PRO A 377 1.53 -7.10 9.13
C PRO A 377 2.14 -8.45 9.56
N LEU A 378 1.67 -9.00 10.69
CA LEU A 378 2.14 -10.30 11.18
C LEU A 378 1.69 -11.43 10.24
N VAL A 379 0.42 -11.44 9.85
CA VAL A 379 -0.14 -12.43 8.93
C VAL A 379 0.50 -12.30 7.54
N ARG A 380 0.77 -11.07 7.08
CA ARG A 380 1.53 -10.81 5.85
C ARG A 380 2.87 -11.54 5.85
N GLN A 381 3.65 -11.32 6.91
CA GLN A 381 4.98 -11.92 7.04
C GLN A 381 4.91 -13.44 7.16
N GLN A 382 3.93 -13.96 7.92
CA GLN A 382 3.67 -15.39 8.02
C GLN A 382 3.40 -16.00 6.63
N LEU A 383 2.48 -15.42 5.84
CA LEU A 383 2.16 -15.92 4.50
C LEU A 383 3.37 -15.92 3.58
N ILE A 384 4.19 -14.86 3.63
CA ILE A 384 5.43 -14.72 2.86
C ILE A 384 6.42 -15.85 3.18
N ASP A 385 6.68 -16.07 4.46
CA ASP A 385 7.66 -17.06 4.91
C ASP A 385 7.16 -18.49 4.64
N GLU A 386 5.88 -18.75 4.88
CA GLU A 386 5.28 -20.05 4.65
C GLU A 386 5.13 -20.38 3.16
N LEU A 387 4.83 -19.40 2.30
CA LEU A 387 4.85 -19.57 0.85
C LEU A 387 6.22 -20.06 0.37
N ARG A 388 7.29 -19.41 0.84
CA ARG A 388 8.67 -19.79 0.48
C ARG A 388 8.98 -21.20 0.95
N GLN A 389 8.70 -21.49 2.22
CA GLN A 389 8.99 -22.79 2.82
C GLN A 389 8.20 -23.93 2.14
N LEU A 390 6.88 -23.75 1.98
CA LEU A 390 6.01 -24.76 1.41
C LEU A 390 6.33 -25.04 -0.06
N SER A 391 6.68 -24.01 -0.83
CA SER A 391 7.13 -24.17 -2.22
C SER A 391 8.38 -25.02 -2.31
N GLN A 392 9.37 -24.79 -1.43
CA GLN A 392 10.59 -25.59 -1.38
C GLN A 392 10.33 -27.04 -0.95
N ASP A 393 9.45 -27.25 0.04
CA ASP A 393 9.15 -28.58 0.56
C ASP A 393 8.39 -29.45 -0.45
N VAL A 394 7.39 -28.88 -1.14
CA VAL A 394 6.68 -29.57 -2.23
C VAL A 394 7.65 -29.89 -3.37
N ALA A 395 8.48 -28.93 -3.78
CA ALA A 395 9.47 -29.15 -4.83
C ALA A 395 10.43 -30.30 -4.49
N ARG A 396 10.94 -30.32 -3.25
CA ARG A 396 11.81 -31.40 -2.74
C ARG A 396 11.11 -32.75 -2.77
N ALA A 397 9.84 -32.83 -2.36
CA ALA A 397 9.06 -34.07 -2.39
C ALA A 397 8.92 -34.64 -3.81
N HIS A 398 8.82 -33.76 -4.81
CA HIS A 398 8.73 -34.11 -6.23
C HIS A 398 10.09 -34.16 -6.96
N ARG A 399 11.21 -33.97 -6.25
CA ARG A 399 12.59 -33.95 -6.78
C ARG A 399 12.80 -32.90 -7.88
N VAL A 400 12.07 -31.80 -7.84
CA VAL A 400 12.24 -30.61 -8.69
C VAL A 400 12.84 -29.48 -7.86
N ASP A 401 13.41 -28.47 -8.51
CA ASP A 401 13.88 -27.25 -7.88
C ASP A 401 12.80 -26.18 -7.92
N ALA A 402 12.72 -25.34 -6.89
CA ALA A 402 11.82 -24.20 -6.82
C ALA A 402 12.59 -22.90 -6.59
N GLU A 403 12.32 -21.90 -7.43
CA GLU A 403 12.72 -20.53 -7.22
C GLU A 403 11.46 -19.72 -6.89
N VAL A 404 11.46 -19.05 -5.73
CA VAL A 404 10.35 -18.19 -5.29
C VAL A 404 10.81 -16.74 -5.34
N ARG A 405 10.07 -15.91 -6.06
CA ARG A 405 10.27 -14.46 -6.11
C ARG A 405 9.05 -13.79 -5.51
N LEU A 406 9.29 -12.80 -4.66
CA LEU A 406 8.23 -11.96 -4.10
C LEU A 406 8.40 -10.57 -4.69
N HIS A 407 7.29 -9.99 -5.10
CA HIS A 407 7.20 -8.59 -5.49
C HIS A 407 6.37 -7.90 -4.42
N GLY A 408 7.05 -7.05 -3.64
CA GLY A 408 6.42 -6.38 -2.51
C GLY A 408 5.32 -5.44 -2.99
N GLY A 409 4.09 -5.69 -2.52
CA GLY A 409 2.97 -4.79 -2.71
C GLY A 409 2.89 -3.77 -1.57
N THR A 410 1.77 -3.05 -1.52
CA THR A 410 1.47 -2.15 -0.40
C THR A 410 1.32 -2.96 0.90
N PRO A 411 1.77 -2.44 2.05
CA PRO A 411 1.45 -2.99 3.37
C PRO A 411 -0.05 -2.83 3.68
N PRO A 412 -0.58 -3.48 4.73
CA PRO A 412 -1.96 -3.25 5.13
C PRO A 412 -2.11 -1.87 5.77
N ILE A 413 -3.23 -1.21 5.53
CA ILE A 413 -3.61 -0.01 6.30
C ILE A 413 -4.13 -0.48 7.65
N VAL A 414 -3.38 -0.19 8.71
CA VAL A 414 -3.79 -0.44 10.10
C VAL A 414 -3.68 0.86 10.88
N ASN A 415 -4.83 1.40 11.28
CA ASN A 415 -4.90 2.65 12.01
C ASN A 415 -4.59 2.43 13.51
N PRO A 416 -3.58 3.07 14.10
CA PRO A 416 -3.30 3.01 15.53
C PRO A 416 -4.26 3.87 16.37
N ALA A 417 -4.58 3.39 17.58
CA ALA A 417 -5.54 4.02 18.50
C ALA A 417 -5.38 5.54 18.71
N PRO A 418 -4.18 6.10 18.96
CA PRO A 418 -4.05 7.53 19.27
C PRO A 418 -4.45 8.43 18.09
N ALA A 419 -3.98 8.11 16.89
CA ALA A 419 -4.27 8.90 15.69
C ALA A 419 -5.73 8.72 15.25
N THR A 420 -6.30 7.52 15.38
CA THR A 420 -7.73 7.28 15.22
C THR A 420 -8.55 8.12 16.19
N GLY A 421 -8.12 8.23 17.45
CA GLY A 421 -8.78 9.02 18.48
C GLY A 421 -8.92 10.49 18.08
N TRP A 422 -7.85 11.11 17.60
CA TRP A 422 -7.89 12.50 17.12
C TRP A 422 -8.85 12.69 15.94
N ALA A 423 -8.81 11.78 14.96
CA ALA A 423 -9.73 11.81 13.82
C ALA A 423 -11.20 11.59 14.25
N ARG A 424 -11.47 10.73 15.24
CA ARG A 424 -12.83 10.50 15.76
C ARG A 424 -13.36 11.73 16.49
N VAL A 425 -12.53 12.40 17.28
CA VAL A 425 -12.91 13.66 17.96
C VAL A 425 -13.22 14.74 16.94
N ALA A 426 -12.37 14.90 15.92
CA ALA A 426 -12.58 15.85 14.83
C ALA A 426 -13.89 15.56 14.08
N ALA A 427 -14.10 14.32 13.65
CA ALA A 427 -15.33 13.90 12.97
C ALA A 427 -16.58 14.12 13.83
N THR A 428 -16.52 13.75 15.11
CA THR A 428 -17.66 13.91 16.02
C THR A 428 -18.00 15.38 16.23
N ARG A 429 -16.99 16.25 16.42
CA ARG A 429 -17.23 17.69 16.57
C ARG A 429 -17.80 18.30 15.29
N LEU A 430 -17.22 17.97 14.14
CA LEU A 430 -17.57 18.56 12.85
C LEU A 430 -18.93 18.09 12.33
N LEU A 431 -19.18 16.78 12.39
CA LEU A 431 -20.29 16.12 11.69
C LEU A 431 -21.37 15.61 12.65
N GLY A 432 -21.04 15.43 13.94
CA GLY A 432 -21.89 14.80 14.94
C GLY A 432 -21.63 13.31 15.06
N ALA A 433 -21.91 12.72 16.23
CA ALA A 433 -21.59 11.31 16.52
C ALA A 433 -22.28 10.31 15.57
N GLN A 434 -23.48 10.66 15.08
CA GLN A 434 -24.27 9.81 14.16
C GLN A 434 -23.69 9.73 12.74
N ALA A 435 -22.78 10.65 12.38
CA ALA A 435 -22.06 10.60 11.11
C ALA A 435 -20.98 9.50 11.09
N LEU A 436 -20.52 9.04 12.25
CA LEU A 436 -19.54 7.98 12.35
C LEU A 436 -20.23 6.62 12.16
N VAL A 437 -19.91 5.95 11.06
CA VAL A 437 -20.48 4.66 10.69
C VAL A 437 -19.41 3.57 10.74
N PRO A 438 -19.76 2.32 11.08
CA PRO A 438 -18.80 1.23 11.12
C PRO A 438 -18.40 0.80 9.70
N MET A 439 -17.20 0.22 9.58
CA MET A 439 -16.82 -0.51 8.38
C MET A 439 -17.12 -2.00 8.59
N PRO A 440 -18.16 -2.54 7.92
CA PRO A 440 -18.58 -3.92 8.16
C PRO A 440 -17.56 -4.93 7.64
N GLU A 441 -16.83 -4.59 6.59
CA GLU A 441 -15.87 -5.47 5.91
C GLU A 441 -14.60 -4.70 5.59
N VAL A 442 -13.43 -5.33 5.83
CA VAL A 442 -12.14 -4.76 5.48
C VAL A 442 -11.97 -4.75 3.96
N ASN A 443 -11.40 -3.68 3.40
CA ASN A 443 -11.11 -3.62 1.97
C ASN A 443 -9.94 -4.57 1.66
N MET A 444 -10.12 -5.50 0.73
CA MET A 444 -9.06 -6.44 0.33
C MET A 444 -8.17 -5.88 -0.80
N GLY A 445 -8.43 -4.66 -1.28
CA GLY A 445 -7.53 -3.86 -2.10
C GLY A 445 -6.38 -3.25 -1.28
N GLY A 446 -5.38 -2.74 -1.99
CA GLY A 446 -4.24 -2.03 -1.40
C GLY A 446 -4.43 -0.52 -1.41
N GLU A 447 -3.65 0.17 -0.60
CA GLU A 447 -3.54 1.62 -0.57
C GLU A 447 -2.10 1.96 -0.14
N ASP A 448 -1.41 2.79 -0.90
CA ASP A 448 0.02 3.06 -0.66
C ASP A 448 0.26 4.01 0.53
N PHE A 449 -0.78 4.69 1.04
CA PHE A 449 -0.74 5.42 2.31
C PHE A 449 -0.22 4.56 3.47
N ALA A 450 -0.33 3.22 3.35
CA ALA A 450 0.18 2.27 4.33
C ALA A 450 1.70 2.42 4.55
N PHE A 451 2.46 2.83 3.54
CA PHE A 451 3.90 3.10 3.70
C PHE A 451 4.19 4.26 4.64
N TYR A 452 3.30 5.26 4.73
CA TYR A 452 3.43 6.29 5.75
C TYR A 452 3.17 5.72 7.14
N LEU A 453 2.16 4.86 7.29
CA LEU A 453 1.78 4.27 8.57
C LEU A 453 2.84 3.31 9.14
N GLU A 454 3.73 2.76 8.30
CA GLU A 454 4.90 2.01 8.78
C GLU A 454 5.95 2.88 9.50
N ARG A 455 5.92 4.21 9.29
CA ARG A 455 6.95 5.14 9.80
C ARG A 455 6.41 6.22 10.72
N THR A 456 5.17 6.61 10.53
CA THR A 456 4.56 7.78 11.16
C THR A 456 3.18 7.41 11.67
N ALA A 457 2.84 7.80 12.91
CA ALA A 457 1.48 7.65 13.40
C ALA A 457 0.50 8.35 12.46
N GLY A 458 -0.62 7.72 12.15
CA GLY A 458 -1.56 8.32 11.24
C GLY A 458 -2.91 7.66 11.27
N CYS A 459 -3.87 8.26 10.57
CA CYS A 459 -5.19 7.68 10.42
C CYS A 459 -5.64 7.87 8.98
N PHE A 460 -6.06 6.78 8.37
CA PHE A 460 -6.73 6.76 7.09
C PHE A 460 -8.24 6.63 7.29
N VAL A 461 -9.03 7.44 6.61
CA VAL A 461 -10.49 7.56 6.83
C VAL A 461 -11.24 7.25 5.54
N ARG A 462 -12.43 6.63 5.62
CA ARG A 462 -13.37 6.60 4.48
C ARG A 462 -14.39 7.71 4.63
N VAL A 463 -14.59 8.49 3.57
CA VAL A 463 -15.57 9.59 3.53
C VAL A 463 -16.67 9.20 2.56
N GLY A 464 -17.91 9.19 3.03
CA GLY A 464 -19.07 8.89 2.19
C GLY A 464 -19.17 9.85 1.01
N ALA A 465 -19.37 9.28 -0.18
CA ALA A 465 -19.37 10.01 -1.44
C ALA A 465 -20.58 9.72 -2.33
N ARG A 466 -21.55 8.94 -1.83
CA ARG A 466 -22.81 8.68 -2.52
C ARG A 466 -23.84 9.76 -2.19
N GLU A 467 -24.60 10.14 -3.19
CA GLU A 467 -25.82 10.92 -3.04
C GLU A 467 -26.80 10.18 -2.10
N PRO A 468 -27.60 10.87 -1.28
CA PRO A 468 -28.68 10.24 -0.52
C PRO A 468 -29.64 9.48 -1.47
N GLY A 469 -29.79 8.18 -1.25
CA GLY A 469 -30.58 7.30 -2.13
C GLY A 469 -29.99 7.02 -3.51
N GLY A 470 -28.73 7.40 -3.77
CA GLY A 470 -28.03 7.13 -5.03
C GLY A 470 -27.62 5.65 -5.21
N GLU A 471 -27.17 5.30 -6.42
CA GLU A 471 -26.61 3.98 -6.74
C GLU A 471 -25.22 3.82 -6.09
N VAL A 472 -24.91 2.62 -5.60
CA VAL A 472 -23.54 2.27 -5.20
C VAL A 472 -22.74 1.94 -6.47
N ILE A 473 -21.95 2.89 -6.92
CA ILE A 473 -21.04 2.71 -8.06
C ILE A 473 -19.63 2.47 -7.51
N GLY A 474 -19.01 1.36 -7.91
CA GLY A 474 -17.64 1.04 -7.52
C GLY A 474 -16.63 2.03 -8.09
N ALA A 475 -15.54 2.26 -7.34
CA ALA A 475 -14.34 2.88 -7.89
C ALA A 475 -13.81 2.05 -9.07
N HIS A 476 -13.03 2.68 -9.95
CA HIS A 476 -12.43 2.07 -11.16
C HIS A 476 -13.47 1.65 -12.21
N THR A 477 -14.69 2.19 -12.15
CA THR A 477 -15.71 2.00 -13.19
C THR A 477 -15.85 3.26 -14.06
N PRO A 478 -16.18 3.13 -15.35
CA PRO A 478 -16.40 4.28 -16.25
C PRO A 478 -17.47 5.28 -15.79
N ARG A 479 -18.37 4.86 -14.88
CA ARG A 479 -19.48 5.67 -14.36
C ARG A 479 -19.20 6.27 -12.97
N PHE A 480 -18.02 6.03 -12.40
CA PHE A 480 -17.69 6.52 -11.06
C PHE A 480 -17.76 8.06 -10.98
N HIS A 481 -18.34 8.57 -9.92
CA HIS A 481 -18.36 9.98 -9.56
C HIS A 481 -18.61 10.11 -8.06
N ALA A 482 -18.12 11.17 -7.44
CA ALA A 482 -18.44 11.51 -6.06
C ALA A 482 -19.45 12.65 -6.03
N ASP A 483 -20.43 12.58 -5.12
CA ASP A 483 -21.31 13.70 -4.82
C ASP A 483 -20.47 14.89 -4.30
N LEU A 484 -20.79 16.10 -4.78
CA LEU A 484 -20.02 17.31 -4.49
C LEU A 484 -19.95 17.63 -2.99
N GLY A 485 -20.91 17.17 -2.19
CA GLY A 485 -20.88 17.34 -0.74
C GLY A 485 -19.71 16.62 -0.07
N ALA A 486 -19.18 15.55 -0.67
CA ALA A 486 -17.98 14.86 -0.19
C ALA A 486 -16.77 15.79 -0.18
N LEU A 487 -16.67 16.73 -1.15
CA LEU A 487 -15.60 17.72 -1.24
C LEU A 487 -15.48 18.53 0.05
N TRP A 488 -16.61 18.96 0.64
CA TRP A 488 -16.60 19.76 1.86
C TRP A 488 -16.29 18.92 3.10
N VAL A 489 -16.88 17.74 3.18
CA VAL A 489 -16.72 16.84 4.33
C VAL A 489 -15.25 16.44 4.51
N GLY A 490 -14.59 15.96 3.45
CA GLY A 490 -13.19 15.54 3.56
C GLY A 490 -12.23 16.70 3.82
N SER A 491 -12.41 17.84 3.14
CA SER A 491 -11.60 19.04 3.38
C SER A 491 -11.66 19.52 4.83
N ALA A 492 -12.87 19.66 5.37
CA ALA A 492 -13.07 20.10 6.74
C ALA A 492 -12.59 19.06 7.74
N LEU A 493 -12.83 17.76 7.49
CA LEU A 493 -12.39 16.69 8.38
C LEU A 493 -10.86 16.62 8.49
N LEU A 494 -10.13 16.74 7.39
CA LEU A 494 -8.66 16.75 7.40
C LEU A 494 -8.11 17.96 8.17
N ALA A 495 -8.67 19.15 7.94
CA ALA A 495 -8.29 20.36 8.68
C ALA A 495 -8.54 20.21 10.19
N GLU A 496 -9.74 19.75 10.57
CA GLU A 496 -10.10 19.55 11.98
C GLU A 496 -9.24 18.47 12.64
N THR A 497 -8.95 17.38 11.93
CA THR A 497 -8.07 16.31 12.44
C THR A 497 -6.65 16.82 12.68
N ALA A 498 -6.12 17.61 11.74
CA ALA A 498 -4.81 18.24 11.91
C ALA A 498 -4.79 19.19 13.13
N ARG A 499 -5.85 19.98 13.35
CA ARG A 499 -5.98 20.84 14.56
C ARG A 499 -6.00 20.02 15.84
N GLU A 500 -6.78 18.95 15.90
CA GLU A 500 -6.88 18.09 17.09
C GLU A 500 -5.56 17.39 17.40
N ALA A 501 -4.93 16.77 16.40
CA ALA A 501 -3.65 16.10 16.56
C ALA A 501 -2.56 17.09 16.98
N SER A 502 -2.48 18.24 16.31
CA SER A 502 -1.51 19.29 16.62
C SER A 502 -1.71 19.85 18.04
N ARG A 503 -2.95 19.99 18.50
CA ARG A 503 -3.26 20.39 19.89
C ARG A 503 -2.79 19.34 20.88
N ALA A 504 -3.13 18.07 20.65
CA ALA A 504 -2.73 16.98 21.54
C ALA A 504 -1.20 16.87 21.64
N LEU A 505 -0.48 17.01 20.52
CA LEU A 505 0.97 16.97 20.46
C LEU A 505 1.66 18.20 21.07
N SER A 506 0.94 19.33 21.20
CA SER A 506 1.46 20.56 21.82
C SER A 506 1.38 20.56 23.35
N SER A 507 0.54 19.71 23.94
CA SER A 507 0.38 19.63 25.40
C SER A 507 1.52 18.80 26.00
N PRO A 508 2.30 19.32 26.98
CA PRO A 508 3.24 18.49 27.73
C PRO A 508 2.44 17.41 28.46
N GLY A 509 2.77 16.14 28.17
CA GLY A 509 1.93 14.97 28.48
C GLY A 509 1.37 14.92 29.90
N SER A 510 0.05 14.76 29.99
CA SER A 510 -0.67 14.28 31.17
C SER A 510 -0.81 12.75 31.13
N ASP A 511 0.27 12.04 30.79
CA ASP A 511 0.35 10.58 30.96
C ASP A 511 1.28 10.34 32.15
N GLY A 512 0.66 10.33 33.33
CA GLY A 512 1.25 9.89 34.60
C GLY A 512 0.93 8.43 34.88
#